data_AF-A0AAD6ZMT7-F1
#
_entry.id   AF-A0AAD6ZMT7-F1
#
_cell.length_a   1.000
_cell.length_b   1.000
_cell.length_c   1.000
_cell.angle_alpha   90.00
_cell.angle_beta   90.00
_cell.angle_gamma   90.00
#
_symmetry.space_group_name_H-M   'P 1'
#
loop_
_entity.id
_entity.type
_entity.pdbx_description
1 polymer ?
#
loop_
_entity_poly.entity_id
_entity_poly.type
_entity_poly.pdbx_seq_one_letter_code
_entity_poly.pdbx_strand_id
1 'polypeptide(L)'
;MPFNIAFIVTALLIFASPAMSAKITAFAGAGCTGKITSVNNNAAAGQCVFFTEGGSAKSFGYSGVPHKISFFESGGAHDRCSNGAFLTLGAGSGCGTAPAGFNVESVFLS
;
A
#
# COMPACT_ATOMS: atom_id res chain seq x y z
N MET A 1 8.54 -41.23 -48.76
CA MET A 1 9.20 -40.18 -47.96
C MET A 1 8.40 -40.04 -46.66
N PRO A 2 8.88 -40.47 -45.48
CA PRO A 2 8.13 -40.24 -44.26
C PRO A 2 8.46 -38.83 -43.75
N PHE A 3 7.47 -37.94 -43.80
CA PHE A 3 7.56 -36.61 -43.20
C PHE A 3 7.38 -36.76 -41.68
N ASN A 4 8.45 -36.57 -40.93
CA ASN A 4 8.42 -36.52 -39.47
C ASN A 4 7.97 -35.13 -39.01
N ILE A 5 6.73 -35.02 -38.52
CA ILE A 5 6.22 -33.79 -37.90
C ILE A 5 6.59 -33.84 -36.41
N ALA A 6 7.63 -33.11 -36.04
CA ALA A 6 7.95 -32.85 -34.63
C ALA A 6 6.96 -31.82 -34.08
N PHE A 7 6.09 -32.24 -33.16
CA PHE A 7 5.10 -31.40 -32.51
C PHE A 7 5.75 -30.68 -31.31
N ILE A 8 6.10 -29.41 -31.48
CA ILE A 8 6.71 -28.60 -30.40
C ILE A 8 5.58 -28.02 -29.54
N VAL A 9 5.34 -28.65 -28.38
CA VAL A 9 4.42 -28.12 -27.37
C VAL A 9 5.11 -26.99 -26.62
N THR A 10 4.72 -25.75 -26.90
CA THR A 10 5.19 -24.58 -26.14
C THR A 10 4.35 -24.47 -24.87
N ALA A 11 4.92 -24.86 -23.72
CA ALA A 11 4.27 -24.68 -22.43
C ALA A 11 4.32 -23.19 -22.03
N LEU A 12 3.17 -22.51 -22.12
CA LEU A 12 3.00 -21.14 -21.63
C LEU A 12 2.96 -21.20 -20.09
N LEU A 13 4.09 -20.94 -19.43
CA LEU A 13 4.13 -20.77 -17.97
C LEU A 13 3.46 -19.44 -17.61
N ILE A 14 2.20 -19.50 -17.23
CA ILE A 14 1.51 -18.38 -16.59
C ILE A 14 2.13 -18.25 -15.19
N PHE A 15 3.06 -17.31 -15.03
CA PHE A 15 3.56 -16.92 -13.72
C PHE A 15 2.40 -16.29 -12.94
N ALA A 16 1.71 -17.09 -12.12
CA ALA A 16 0.85 -16.56 -11.09
C ALA A 16 1.75 -15.86 -10.07
N SER A 17 1.95 -14.54 -10.24
CA SER A 17 2.61 -13.73 -9.23
C SER A 17 1.81 -13.88 -7.93
N PRO A 18 2.43 -14.20 -6.79
CA PRO A 18 1.72 -14.14 -5.52
C PRO A 18 1.15 -12.74 -5.38
N ALA A 19 -0.15 -12.62 -5.09
CA ALA A 19 -0.76 -11.34 -4.77
C ALA A 19 -0.01 -10.76 -3.56
N MET A 20 0.94 -9.87 -3.82
CA MET A 20 1.76 -9.25 -2.78
C MET A 20 0.84 -8.34 -1.96
N SER A 21 0.44 -8.86 -0.81
CA SER A 21 -0.34 -8.12 0.16
C SER A 21 0.59 -7.35 1.08
N ALA A 22 0.46 -6.03 1.09
CA ALA A 22 1.13 -5.19 2.05
C ALA A 22 0.33 -5.11 3.35
N LYS A 23 1.06 -4.92 4.44
CA LYS A 23 0.48 -4.59 5.74
C LYS A 23 0.67 -3.11 6.01
N ILE A 24 -0.41 -2.44 6.39
CA ILE A 24 -0.46 -1.05 6.84
C ILE A 24 -0.89 -1.03 8.31
N THR A 25 -0.19 -0.28 9.15
CA THR A 25 -0.47 -0.13 10.59
C THR A 25 -0.56 1.34 10.93
N ALA A 26 -1.66 1.75 11.55
CA ALA A 26 -1.89 3.12 11.97
C ALA A 26 -1.46 3.32 13.44
N PHE A 27 -0.80 4.45 13.70
CA PHE A 27 -0.26 4.79 15.02
C PHE A 27 -0.75 6.15 15.50
N ALA A 28 -1.05 6.25 16.79
CA ALA A 28 -1.42 7.51 17.44
C ALA A 28 -0.25 8.48 17.61
N GLY A 29 1.01 7.99 17.57
CA GLY A 29 2.22 8.80 17.64
C GLY A 29 2.87 9.02 16.27
N ALA A 30 3.72 10.03 16.17
CA ALA A 30 4.60 10.25 15.02
C ALA A 30 5.67 9.16 14.93
N GLY A 31 6.25 8.93 13.74
CA GLY A 31 7.35 7.98 13.57
C GLY A 31 6.98 6.52 13.85
N CYS A 32 5.71 6.16 13.68
CA CYS A 32 5.18 4.81 13.92
C CYS A 32 5.38 4.34 15.36
N THR A 33 5.16 5.25 16.30
CA THR A 33 5.28 5.01 17.74
C THR A 33 3.93 5.14 18.45
N GLY A 34 3.89 4.66 19.70
CA GLY A 34 2.70 4.73 20.54
C GLY A 34 1.66 3.66 20.20
N LYS A 35 0.41 3.93 20.59
CA LYS A 35 -0.69 2.97 20.46
C LYS A 35 -1.03 2.73 18.98
N ILE A 36 -1.19 1.47 18.60
CA ILE A 36 -1.75 1.06 17.31
C ILE A 36 -3.25 1.34 17.33
N THR A 37 -3.73 2.12 16.37
CA THR A 37 -5.15 2.47 16.25
C THR A 37 -5.88 1.60 15.24
N SER A 38 -5.18 1.09 14.22
CA SER A 38 -5.76 0.22 13.19
C SER A 38 -4.67 -0.58 12.47
N VAL A 39 -5.07 -1.71 11.87
CA VAL A 39 -4.19 -2.55 11.04
C VAL A 39 -4.97 -3.03 9.82
N ASN A 40 -4.37 -2.94 8.64
CA ASN A 40 -4.82 -3.61 7.42
C ASN A 40 -3.70 -4.55 6.95
N ASN A 41 -3.96 -5.86 6.86
CA ASN A 41 -2.97 -6.86 6.42
C ASN A 41 -3.12 -7.25 4.94
N ASN A 42 -4.11 -6.67 4.26
CA ASN A 42 -4.61 -7.09 2.96
C ASN A 42 -4.54 -5.95 1.92
N ALA A 43 -3.59 -5.03 2.05
CA ALA A 43 -3.48 -3.88 1.15
C ALA A 43 -2.80 -4.28 -0.17
N ALA A 44 -3.52 -4.19 -1.28
CA ALA A 44 -3.00 -4.51 -2.61
C ALA A 44 -2.61 -3.24 -3.39
N ALA A 45 -1.73 -3.41 -4.39
CA ALA A 45 -1.44 -2.34 -5.35
C ALA A 45 -2.71 -1.91 -6.11
N GLY A 46 -2.80 -0.62 -6.43
CA GLY A 46 -3.97 0.00 -7.04
C GLY A 46 -5.12 0.30 -6.07
N GLN A 47 -4.95 0.04 -4.77
CA GLN A 47 -5.99 0.30 -3.77
C GLN A 47 -5.68 1.55 -2.93
N CYS A 48 -6.72 2.34 -2.72
CA CYS A 48 -6.75 3.34 -1.65
C CYS A 48 -7.24 2.66 -0.37
N VAL A 49 -6.36 2.60 0.63
CA VAL A 49 -6.69 2.13 1.96
C VAL A 49 -7.03 3.35 2.81
N PHE A 50 -8.32 3.53 3.05
CA PHE A 50 -8.88 4.52 3.96
C PHE A 50 -9.20 3.86 5.30
N PHE A 51 -8.84 4.52 6.39
CA PHE A 51 -9.18 4.07 7.74
C PHE A 51 -10.25 5.00 8.33
N THR A 52 -11.49 4.52 8.42
CA THR A 52 -12.67 5.27 8.91
C THR A 52 -12.53 5.75 10.36
N GLU A 53 -11.72 5.07 11.18
CA GLU A 53 -11.34 5.50 12.54
C GLU A 53 -9.86 5.97 12.64
N GLY A 54 -9.21 6.11 11.48
CA GLY A 54 -7.84 6.55 11.33
C GLY A 54 -7.67 8.07 11.36
N GLY A 55 -8.76 8.86 11.39
CA GLY A 55 -8.74 10.33 11.39
C GLY A 55 -7.99 11.01 12.55
N SER A 56 -7.30 10.25 13.41
CA SER A 56 -6.39 10.72 14.46
C SER A 56 -4.97 10.12 14.39
N ALA A 57 -4.67 9.30 13.39
CA ALA A 57 -3.37 8.68 13.28
C ALA A 57 -2.32 9.72 12.88
N LYS A 58 -1.23 9.75 13.63
CA LYS A 58 -0.09 10.64 13.35
C LYS A 58 0.90 10.03 12.39
N SER A 59 0.90 8.72 12.24
CA SER A 59 1.74 8.04 11.26
C SER A 59 1.20 6.66 10.89
N PHE A 60 1.54 6.23 9.67
CA PHE A 60 1.25 4.89 9.16
C PHE A 60 2.56 4.17 8.86
N GLY A 61 2.73 3.00 9.47
CA GLY A 61 3.78 2.05 9.14
C GLY A 61 3.31 1.12 8.04
N TYR A 62 4.21 0.75 7.14
CA TYR A 62 3.92 -0.21 6.09
C TYR A 62 5.02 -1.25 5.94
N SER A 63 4.65 -2.42 5.42
CA SER A 63 5.58 -3.48 5.03
C SER A 63 5.02 -4.29 3.87
N GLY A 64 5.90 -4.77 2.99
CA GLY A 64 5.52 -5.58 1.84
C GLY A 64 4.93 -4.78 0.68
N VAL A 65 5.19 -3.46 0.61
CA VAL A 65 4.77 -2.63 -0.53
C VAL A 65 5.64 -2.97 -1.76
N PRO A 66 5.03 -3.27 -2.92
CA PRO A 66 5.79 -3.74 -4.09
C PRO A 66 6.57 -2.64 -4.83
N HIS A 67 5.99 -1.44 -4.99
CA HIS A 67 6.67 -0.36 -5.71
C HIS A 67 6.70 0.96 -4.95
N LYS A 68 5.54 1.52 -4.61
CA LYS A 68 5.47 2.77 -3.83
C LYS A 68 4.19 2.89 -3.03
N ILE A 69 4.24 3.70 -1.99
CA ILE A 69 3.11 4.05 -1.15
C ILE A 69 3.02 5.56 -1.00
N SER A 70 1.83 6.10 -1.20
CA SER A 70 1.51 7.52 -1.10
C SER A 70 0.60 7.76 0.08
N PHE A 71 0.87 8.80 0.88
CA PHE A 71 0.15 9.13 2.10
C PHE A 71 -0.66 10.41 1.90
N PHE A 72 -1.87 10.42 2.44
CA PHE A 72 -2.82 11.53 2.31
C PHE A 72 -3.28 11.94 3.69
N GLU A 73 -3.31 13.26 3.91
CA GLU A 73 -3.76 13.84 5.16
C GLU A 73 -5.26 13.63 5.36
N SER A 74 -5.72 13.77 6.59
CA SER A 74 -7.15 13.86 6.91
C SER A 74 -7.73 15.19 6.42
N GLY A 75 -8.87 15.17 5.74
CA GLY A 75 -9.58 16.35 5.27
C GLY A 75 -10.33 16.14 3.95
N GLY A 76 -11.55 15.65 4.01
CA GLY A 76 -12.50 15.69 2.89
C GLY A 76 -12.09 14.76 1.75
N ALA A 77 -11.58 15.31 0.65
CA ALA A 77 -11.21 14.49 -0.51
C ALA A 77 -9.93 13.66 -0.25
N HIS A 78 -9.04 14.14 0.62
CA HIS A 78 -7.79 13.45 0.96
C HIS A 78 -8.02 12.09 1.64
N ASP A 79 -9.16 11.95 2.32
CA ASP A 79 -9.62 10.73 2.98
C ASP A 79 -9.73 9.54 2.00
N ARG A 80 -9.89 9.80 0.70
CA ARG A 80 -10.03 8.76 -0.33
C ARG A 80 -8.92 8.81 -1.38
N CYS A 81 -7.70 9.12 -0.94
CA CYS A 81 -6.52 9.21 -1.80
C CYS A 81 -6.71 10.17 -2.98
N SER A 82 -7.47 11.26 -2.77
CA SER A 82 -7.64 12.33 -3.75
C SER A 82 -7.02 13.63 -3.23
N ASN A 83 -6.86 14.65 -4.09
CA ASN A 83 -6.15 15.91 -3.77
C ASN A 83 -4.64 15.81 -3.45
N GLY A 84 -3.97 14.79 -3.97
CA GLY A 84 -2.50 14.73 -3.95
C GLY A 84 -1.93 14.25 -2.60
N ALA A 85 -0.85 13.49 -2.70
CA ALA A 85 -0.16 12.95 -1.55
C ALA A 85 0.81 13.99 -0.98
N PHE A 86 0.85 14.12 0.35
CA PHE A 86 1.86 14.95 1.01
C PHE A 86 3.21 14.25 1.09
N LEU A 87 3.22 12.92 1.06
CA LEU A 87 4.40 12.08 1.13
C LEU A 87 4.25 10.86 0.22
N THR A 88 5.31 10.50 -0.49
CA THR A 88 5.40 9.23 -1.23
C THR A 88 6.72 8.56 -0.88
N LEU A 89 6.66 7.29 -0.52
CA LEU A 89 7.81 6.46 -0.18
C LEU A 89 7.90 5.25 -1.12
N GLY A 90 9.11 4.70 -1.23
CA GLY A 90 9.39 3.55 -2.09
C GLY A 90 8.92 2.20 -1.51
N ALA A 91 9.25 1.14 -2.24
CA ALA A 91 8.92 -0.24 -1.93
C ALA A 91 9.48 -0.73 -0.58
N GLY A 92 9.00 -1.90 -0.15
CA GLY A 92 9.44 -2.57 1.06
C GLY A 92 8.64 -2.13 2.28
N SER A 93 9.35 -1.63 3.29
CA SER A 93 8.79 -1.27 4.59
C SER A 93 9.25 0.11 5.00
N GLY A 94 8.41 0.84 5.73
CA GLY A 94 8.73 2.19 6.18
C GLY A 94 7.64 2.78 7.04
N CYS A 95 7.75 4.09 7.26
CA CYS A 95 6.82 4.85 8.08
C CYS A 95 6.58 6.23 7.47
N GLY A 96 5.33 6.58 7.20
CA GLY A 96 4.92 7.92 6.83
C GLY A 96 4.32 8.65 8.02
N THR A 97 4.82 9.86 8.32
CA THR A 97 4.34 10.69 9.44
C THR A 97 3.66 11.94 8.89
N ALA A 98 2.47 12.26 9.40
CA ALA A 98 1.76 13.48 9.03
C ALA A 98 2.56 14.73 9.47
N PRO A 99 2.48 15.84 8.72
CA PRO A 99 2.97 17.13 9.19
C PRO A 99 2.35 17.54 10.53
N ALA A 100 3.06 18.40 11.27
CA ALA A 100 2.61 18.87 12.57
C ALA A 100 1.23 19.56 12.47
N GLY A 101 0.31 19.19 13.35
CA GLY A 101 -1.08 19.69 13.33
C GLY A 101 -2.05 18.87 12.48
N PHE A 102 -1.55 17.97 11.62
CA PHE A 102 -2.36 17.12 10.76
C PHE A 102 -2.40 15.66 11.25
N ASN A 103 -3.25 14.87 10.61
CA ASN A 103 -3.36 13.42 10.75
C ASN A 103 -3.25 12.78 9.37
N VAL A 104 -2.84 11.51 9.29
CA VAL A 104 -2.91 10.70 8.06
C VAL A 104 -4.19 9.87 8.11
N GLU A 105 -4.92 9.81 7.01
CA GLU A 105 -6.20 9.10 6.98
C GLU A 105 -6.29 8.03 5.89
N SER A 106 -5.53 8.19 4.80
CA SER A 106 -5.48 7.19 3.75
C SER A 106 -4.09 7.02 3.14
N VAL A 107 -3.88 5.84 2.54
CA VAL A 107 -2.71 5.54 1.72
C VAL A 107 -3.11 4.88 0.43
N PHE A 108 -2.38 5.21 -0.64
CA PHE A 108 -2.51 4.55 -1.93
C PHE A 108 -1.25 3.75 -2.23
N LEU A 109 -1.43 2.46 -2.53
CA LEU A 109 -0.34 1.59 -2.96
C LEU A 109 -0.35 1.52 -4.48
N SER A 110 0.81 1.61 -5.10
CA SER A 110 1.00 1.45 -6.54
C SER A 110 2.27 0.71 -6.87
#